data_AF-A0A9D6IFR9-F1
#
_entry.id   AF-A0A9D6IFR9-F1
#
_cell.length_a   1.000
_cell.length_b   1.000
_cell.length_c   1.000
_cell.angle_alpha   90.00
_cell.angle_beta   90.00
_cell.angle_gamma   90.00
#
_symmetry.space_group_name_H-M   'P 1'
#
loop_
_entity.id
_entity.type
_entity.pdbx_description
1 polymer ?
#
loop_
_entity_poly.entity_id
_entity_poly.type
_entity_poly.pdbx_seq_one_letter_code
_entity_poly.pdbx_strand_id
1 'polypeptide(L)'
;MANTVASRQPKSDSTATDIPWLDAEKNYALGIEAGKLVCRNPAGKKLSSVPKELKESELAEQLAALCEWLADHRTECLRRVEMWMLRSLPIPCDVVRALWPDPDWSDMLRNMVVAPTDDQGKVSTAQTGLLRDVDPKKGIGVVDRDGETQWIATAQILIPHPILIDGLDELREIAADMGFSQALEQIFRPIFAAGAEQKEMSRITDFSNGKFEQLNFASSLCRRLGYPVRGGYACSKIWENARPIEARYWIGDEFPEGETYTGELIFVDSDQKPQKIADVGRVTFSEGVRMATQIFAKRKVDKAEGGDA
;
A
#
# COMPACT_ATOMS: atom_id res chain seq x y z
N MET A 1 -43.45 2.68 -34.89
CA MET A 1 -43.03 4.09 -34.72
C MET A 1 -42.32 4.19 -33.39
N ALA A 2 -41.07 4.62 -33.41
CA ALA A 2 -40.16 4.63 -32.28
C ALA A 2 -40.58 5.67 -31.23
N ASN A 3 -40.49 5.31 -29.95
CA ASN A 3 -40.51 6.29 -28.87
C ASN A 3 -39.27 6.05 -28.00
N THR A 4 -38.25 6.86 -28.25
CA THR A 4 -36.97 6.87 -27.55
C THR A 4 -37.16 7.53 -26.20
N VAL A 5 -37.14 6.75 -25.11
CA VAL A 5 -37.06 7.30 -23.76
C VAL A 5 -35.59 7.53 -23.44
N ALA A 6 -35.16 8.79 -23.52
CA ALA A 6 -33.84 9.21 -23.10
C ALA A 6 -33.66 8.98 -21.59
N SER A 7 -32.79 8.05 -21.22
CA SER A 7 -32.34 7.87 -19.85
C SER A 7 -31.47 9.05 -19.44
N ARG A 8 -32.03 9.94 -18.60
CA ARG A 8 -31.22 10.91 -17.85
C ARG A 8 -30.39 10.13 -16.83
N GLN A 9 -29.09 10.00 -17.10
CA GLN A 9 -28.12 9.67 -16.06
C GLN A 9 -28.23 10.69 -14.93
N PRO A 10 -28.28 10.27 -13.65
CA PRO A 10 -28.19 11.21 -12.55
C PRO A 10 -26.80 11.88 -12.60
N LYS A 11 -26.80 13.21 -12.57
CA LYS A 11 -25.60 14.01 -12.40
C LYS A 11 -24.93 13.56 -11.10
N SER A 12 -23.64 13.27 -11.18
CA SER A 12 -22.80 13.15 -10.00
C SER A 12 -22.88 14.46 -9.24
N ASP A 13 -23.61 14.49 -8.13
CA ASP A 13 -23.49 15.59 -7.18
C ASP A 13 -22.06 15.53 -6.65
N SER A 14 -21.21 16.41 -7.20
CA SER A 14 -19.97 16.78 -6.54
C SER A 14 -20.40 17.38 -5.21
N THR A 15 -20.28 16.61 -4.12
CA THR A 15 -20.36 17.15 -2.78
C THR A 15 -19.36 18.29 -2.72
N ALA A 16 -19.85 19.53 -2.71
CA ALA A 16 -19.02 20.69 -2.52
C ALA A 16 -18.28 20.47 -1.19
N THR A 17 -16.97 20.31 -1.25
CA THR A 17 -16.14 20.19 -0.07
C THR A 17 -16.38 21.44 0.75
N ASP A 18 -17.00 21.30 1.92
CA ASP A 18 -17.23 22.43 2.82
C ASP A 18 -15.87 22.83 3.39
N ILE A 19 -15.28 23.87 2.83
CA ILE A 19 -13.96 24.37 3.24
C ILE A 19 -14.17 25.20 4.50
N PRO A 20 -13.56 24.84 5.65
CA PRO A 20 -13.54 25.71 6.81
C PRO A 20 -12.68 26.93 6.48
N TRP A 21 -13.30 28.11 6.44
CA TRP A 21 -12.62 29.37 6.13
C TRP A 21 -12.24 30.10 7.41
N LEU A 22 -10.99 30.54 7.50
CA LEU A 22 -10.45 31.38 8.56
C LEU A 22 -10.18 32.77 8.03
N ASP A 23 -10.69 33.79 8.71
CA ASP A 23 -10.52 35.18 8.30
C ASP A 23 -9.05 35.58 8.31
N ALA A 24 -8.65 36.27 7.24
CA ALA A 24 -7.32 36.80 7.02
C ALA A 24 -7.38 38.30 6.77
N GLU A 25 -6.23 38.92 6.50
CA GLU A 25 -6.16 40.36 6.23
C GLU A 25 -7.02 40.79 5.02
N LYS A 26 -7.43 42.07 5.02
CA LYS A 26 -8.18 42.70 3.92
C LYS A 26 -9.50 41.98 3.55
N ASN A 27 -10.16 41.36 4.54
CA ASN A 27 -11.40 40.58 4.38
C ASN A 27 -11.27 39.38 3.44
N TYR A 28 -10.05 38.90 3.21
CA TYR A 28 -9.85 37.58 2.61
C TYR A 28 -10.08 36.50 3.67
N ALA A 29 -10.22 35.26 3.23
CA ALA A 29 -10.12 34.12 4.13
C ALA A 29 -9.26 33.02 3.50
N LEU A 30 -8.59 32.26 4.37
CA LEU A 30 -7.75 31.12 4.02
C LEU A 30 -8.42 29.82 4.48
N GLY A 31 -8.10 28.73 3.81
CA GLY A 31 -8.60 27.40 4.18
C GLY A 31 -7.72 26.31 3.56
N ILE A 32 -8.05 25.06 3.86
CA ILE A 32 -7.38 23.89 3.29
C ILE A 32 -8.39 23.11 2.46
N GLU A 33 -8.01 22.78 1.23
CA GLU A 33 -8.78 21.89 0.37
C GLU A 33 -7.83 20.90 -0.29
N ALA A 34 -8.13 19.61 -0.18
CA ALA A 34 -7.30 18.53 -0.75
C ALA A 34 -5.80 18.67 -0.40
N GLY A 35 -5.51 19.01 0.86
CA GLY A 35 -4.15 19.18 1.39
C GLY A 35 -3.40 20.41 0.88
N LYS A 36 -4.13 21.40 0.32
CA LYS A 36 -3.53 22.63 -0.21
C LYS A 36 -4.17 23.88 0.38
N LEU A 37 -3.33 24.88 0.60
CA LEU A 37 -3.78 26.21 0.99
C LEU A 37 -4.61 26.84 -0.14
N VAL A 38 -5.82 27.27 0.18
CA VAL A 38 -6.74 27.97 -0.71
C VAL A 38 -7.17 29.30 -0.10
N CYS A 39 -7.64 30.22 -0.94
CA CYS A 39 -8.05 31.55 -0.52
C CYS A 39 -9.39 31.93 -1.16
N ARG A 40 -10.25 32.62 -0.41
CA ARG A 40 -11.42 33.33 -0.94
C ARG A 40 -11.27 34.83 -0.76
N ASN A 41 -11.78 35.58 -1.72
CA ASN A 41 -11.80 37.03 -1.69
C ASN A 41 -12.97 37.57 -0.81
N PRO A 42 -13.04 38.89 -0.57
CA PRO A 42 -14.13 39.50 0.21
C PRO A 42 -15.54 39.29 -0.37
N ALA A 43 -15.65 38.99 -1.67
CA ALA A 43 -16.91 38.66 -2.32
C ALA A 43 -17.30 37.16 -2.15
N GLY A 44 -16.55 36.40 -1.34
CA GLY A 44 -16.77 34.98 -1.09
C GLY A 44 -16.29 34.05 -2.21
N LYS A 45 -15.64 34.58 -3.26
CA LYS A 45 -15.18 33.79 -4.40
C LYS A 45 -13.80 33.20 -4.12
N LYS A 46 -13.68 31.87 -4.22
CA LYS A 46 -12.40 31.15 -4.20
C LYS A 46 -11.51 31.60 -5.37
N LEU A 47 -10.25 31.89 -5.07
CA LEU A 47 -9.24 32.28 -6.04
C LEU A 47 -8.46 31.07 -6.54
N SER A 48 -7.87 31.20 -7.74
CA SER A 48 -7.00 30.17 -8.33
C SER A 48 -5.64 30.06 -7.64
N SER A 49 -5.24 31.10 -6.91
CA SER A 49 -4.01 31.13 -6.14
C SER A 49 -4.16 32.05 -4.92
N VAL A 50 -3.36 31.78 -3.90
CA VAL A 50 -3.25 32.63 -2.71
C VAL A 50 -2.37 33.84 -3.07
N PRO A 51 -2.85 35.08 -2.87
CA PRO A 51 -2.05 36.30 -3.06
C PRO A 51 -0.75 36.27 -2.25
N LYS A 52 0.33 36.85 -2.80
CA LYS A 52 1.67 36.82 -2.18
C LYS A 52 1.67 37.38 -0.74
N GLU A 53 1.03 38.53 -0.55
CA GLU A 53 0.94 39.19 0.78
C GLU A 53 0.26 38.29 1.82
N LEU A 54 -0.74 37.49 1.41
CA LEU A 54 -1.41 36.56 2.31
C LEU A 54 -0.59 35.28 2.54
N LYS A 55 0.19 34.83 1.57
CA LYS A 55 1.07 33.66 1.72
C LYS A 55 2.16 33.86 2.78
N GLU A 56 2.59 35.10 2.97
CA GLU A 56 3.60 35.49 3.96
C GLU A 56 2.97 35.84 5.32
N SER A 57 1.66 35.64 5.48
CA SER A 57 0.98 35.84 6.77
C SER A 57 1.20 34.65 7.70
N GLU A 58 1.20 34.91 9.00
CA GLU A 58 1.31 33.88 10.04
C GLU A 58 0.25 32.78 9.88
N LEU A 59 -0.99 33.15 9.54
CA LEU A 59 -2.07 32.19 9.30
C LEU A 59 -1.77 31.26 8.12
N ALA A 60 -1.21 31.79 7.03
CA ALA A 60 -0.84 30.97 5.88
C ALA A 60 0.31 30.02 6.21
N GLU A 61 1.30 30.47 6.98
CA GLU A 61 2.40 29.61 7.46
C GLU A 61 1.88 28.46 8.34
N GLN A 62 0.99 28.75 9.30
CA GLN A 62 0.38 27.74 10.16
C GLN A 62 -0.45 26.72 9.37
N LEU A 63 -1.26 27.18 8.41
CA LEU A 63 -2.06 26.30 7.55
C LEU A 63 -1.19 25.47 6.59
N ALA A 64 -0.09 26.03 6.08
CA ALA A 64 0.86 25.30 5.27
C ALA A 64 1.56 24.20 6.07
N ALA A 65 2.04 24.52 7.28
CA ALA A 65 2.61 23.53 8.19
C ALA A 65 1.60 22.43 8.57
N LEU A 66 0.32 22.79 8.75
CA LEU A 66 -0.74 21.80 8.96
C LEU A 66 -0.94 20.89 7.74
N CYS A 67 -0.87 21.42 6.52
CA CYS A 67 -0.95 20.60 5.30
C CYS A 67 0.21 19.59 5.22
N GLU A 68 1.43 20.01 5.55
CA GLU A 68 2.60 19.12 5.60
C GLU A 68 2.41 18.05 6.67
N TRP A 69 1.98 18.43 7.87
CA TRP A 69 1.72 17.48 8.96
C TRP A 69 0.64 16.46 8.60
N LEU A 70 -0.45 16.87 7.94
CA LEU A 70 -1.49 15.96 7.47
C LEU A 70 -0.97 14.99 6.40
N ALA A 71 -0.11 15.45 5.49
CA ALA A 71 0.51 14.57 4.50
C ALA A 71 1.44 13.53 5.13
N ASP A 72 2.20 13.92 6.15
CA ASP A 72 3.03 13.01 6.93
C ASP A 72 2.18 12.01 7.73
N HIS A 73 1.10 12.47 8.37
CA HIS A 73 0.15 11.62 9.08
C HIS A 73 -0.47 10.56 8.17
N ARG A 74 -0.96 10.95 6.99
CA ARG A 74 -1.49 10.02 5.99
C ARG A 74 -0.46 8.98 5.56
N THR A 75 0.80 9.40 5.39
CA THR A 75 1.92 8.51 5.06
C THR A 75 2.20 7.51 6.19
N GLU A 76 2.15 7.95 7.45
CA GLU A 76 2.32 7.07 8.61
C GLU A 76 1.16 6.07 8.75
N CYS A 77 -0.09 6.50 8.52
CA CYS A 77 -1.25 5.61 8.51
C CYS A 77 -1.07 4.48 7.48
N LEU A 78 -0.71 4.82 6.24
CA LEU A 78 -0.44 3.85 5.19
C LEU A 78 0.66 2.86 5.60
N ARG A 79 1.80 3.36 6.09
CA ARG A 79 2.92 2.53 6.53
C ARG A 79 2.54 1.59 7.67
N ARG A 80 1.69 2.04 8.60
CA ARG A 80 1.25 1.21 9.72
C ARG A 80 0.32 0.10 9.27
N VAL A 81 -0.65 0.41 8.39
CA VAL A 81 -1.55 -0.60 7.82
C VAL A 81 -0.76 -1.62 6.97
N GLU A 82 0.20 -1.17 6.16
CA GLU A 82 1.09 -2.07 5.41
C GLU A 82 1.92 -2.94 6.36
N MET A 83 2.43 -2.39 7.46
CA MET A 83 3.14 -3.17 8.48
C MET A 83 2.25 -4.24 9.12
N TRP A 84 0.99 -3.92 9.45
CA TRP A 84 0.04 -4.89 9.97
C TRP A 84 -0.21 -6.02 8.96
N MET A 85 -0.37 -5.67 7.68
CA MET A 85 -0.53 -6.64 6.58
C MET A 85 0.69 -7.56 6.43
N LEU A 86 1.88 -6.97 6.26
CA LEU A 86 3.13 -7.70 6.02
C LEU A 86 3.53 -8.63 7.17
N ARG A 87 3.15 -8.28 8.39
CA ARG A 87 3.47 -9.07 9.59
C ARG A 87 2.31 -9.93 10.08
N SER A 88 1.11 -9.74 9.52
CA SER A 88 -0.14 -10.37 9.95
C SER A 88 -0.29 -10.34 11.47
N LEU A 89 -0.06 -9.16 12.07
CA LEU A 89 -0.13 -8.98 13.53
C LEU A 89 -1.59 -8.93 14.00
N PRO A 90 -1.93 -9.56 15.13
CA PRO A 90 -3.19 -9.31 15.82
C PRO A 90 -3.36 -7.83 16.16
N ILE A 91 -4.48 -7.26 15.73
CA ILE A 91 -4.90 -5.89 15.99
C ILE A 91 -6.13 -5.95 16.90
N PRO A 92 -6.06 -5.43 18.13
CA PRO A 92 -7.24 -5.31 18.97
C PRO A 92 -8.31 -4.45 18.29
N CYS A 93 -9.57 -4.91 18.29
CA CYS A 93 -10.67 -4.16 17.69
C CYS A 93 -10.90 -2.80 18.34
N ASP A 94 -10.54 -2.65 19.63
CA ASP A 94 -10.57 -1.35 20.31
C ASP A 94 -9.62 -0.33 19.69
N VAL A 95 -8.46 -0.78 19.19
CA VAL A 95 -7.52 0.07 18.43
C VAL A 95 -8.17 0.50 17.12
N VAL A 96 -8.72 -0.44 16.36
CA VAL A 96 -9.38 -0.14 15.09
C VAL A 96 -10.54 0.84 15.30
N ARG A 97 -11.35 0.64 16.35
CA ARG A 97 -12.46 1.54 16.72
C ARG A 97 -11.99 2.94 17.10
N ALA A 98 -10.87 3.06 17.82
CA ALA A 98 -10.31 4.35 18.19
C ALA A 98 -9.76 5.12 16.98
N LEU A 99 -9.25 4.40 15.98
CA LEU A 99 -8.68 4.99 14.76
C LEU A 99 -9.73 5.30 13.68
N TRP A 100 -10.84 4.55 13.63
CA TRP A 100 -11.86 4.68 12.58
C TRP A 100 -12.44 6.09 12.37
N PRO A 101 -12.64 6.93 13.40
CA PRO A 101 -13.14 8.30 13.22
C PRO A 101 -12.17 9.22 12.46
N ASP A 102 -10.88 8.88 12.42
CA ASP A 102 -9.90 9.61 11.63
C ASP A 102 -10.04 9.23 10.15
N PRO A 103 -10.26 10.20 9.24
CA PRO A 103 -10.53 9.93 7.84
C PRO A 103 -9.36 9.26 7.11
N ASP A 104 -8.10 9.57 7.47
CA ASP A 104 -6.94 8.93 6.84
C ASP A 104 -6.82 7.48 7.30
N TRP A 105 -7.05 7.19 8.59
CA TRP A 105 -7.08 5.80 9.07
C TRP A 105 -8.20 4.98 8.45
N SER A 106 -9.43 5.51 8.45
CA SER A 106 -10.56 4.82 7.84
C SER A 106 -10.33 4.60 6.34
N ASP A 107 -9.77 5.57 5.60
CA ASP A 107 -9.44 5.41 4.17
C ASP A 107 -8.39 4.31 3.94
N MET A 108 -7.33 4.25 4.76
CA MET A 108 -6.30 3.21 4.66
C MET A 108 -6.80 1.80 5.01
N LEU A 109 -7.74 1.69 5.94
CA LEU A 109 -8.27 0.43 6.42
C LEU A 109 -9.46 -0.08 5.60
N ARG A 110 -10.26 0.82 5.03
CA ARG A 110 -11.46 0.48 4.27
C ARG A 110 -11.10 -0.40 3.07
N ASN A 111 -11.92 -1.42 2.87
CA ASN A 111 -11.78 -2.47 1.89
C ASN A 111 -10.57 -3.38 2.09
N MET A 112 -9.75 -3.19 3.12
CA MET A 112 -8.77 -4.21 3.50
C MET A 112 -9.51 -5.48 3.90
N VAL A 113 -9.04 -6.63 3.42
CA VAL A 113 -9.46 -7.93 3.93
C VAL A 113 -9.02 -8.02 5.37
N VAL A 114 -9.98 -8.28 6.25
CA VAL A 114 -9.77 -8.52 7.67
C VAL A 114 -10.25 -9.91 8.02
N ALA A 115 -9.54 -10.57 8.93
CA ALA A 115 -9.89 -11.90 9.40
C ALA A 115 -9.90 -11.92 10.94
N PRO A 116 -11.04 -12.25 11.59
CA PRO A 116 -11.09 -12.30 13.04
C PRO A 116 -10.24 -13.45 13.58
N THR A 117 -9.65 -13.23 14.76
CA THR A 117 -8.90 -14.27 15.47
C THR A 117 -9.55 -14.58 16.82
N ASP A 118 -9.48 -15.84 17.23
CA ASP A 118 -9.81 -16.24 18.60
C ASP A 118 -8.74 -15.80 19.61
N ASP A 119 -8.94 -16.12 20.89
CA ASP A 119 -8.01 -15.80 21.98
C ASP A 119 -6.64 -16.51 21.86
N GLN A 120 -6.57 -17.58 21.06
CA GLN A 120 -5.34 -18.29 20.73
C GLN A 120 -4.66 -17.77 19.46
N GLY A 121 -5.22 -16.75 18.81
CA GLY A 121 -4.69 -16.17 17.58
C GLY A 121 -5.00 -16.97 16.32
N LYS A 122 -5.90 -17.96 16.39
CA LYS A 122 -6.32 -18.74 15.23
C LYS A 122 -7.28 -17.93 14.38
N VAL A 123 -7.01 -17.88 13.09
CA VAL A 123 -7.79 -17.13 12.11
C VAL A 123 -9.08 -17.89 11.75
N SER A 124 -10.21 -17.18 11.77
CA SER A 124 -11.48 -17.67 11.22
C SER A 124 -11.61 -17.30 9.74
N THR A 125 -11.44 -18.28 8.86
CA THR A 125 -11.58 -18.10 7.41
C THR A 125 -13.02 -17.80 6.99
N ALA A 126 -14.00 -18.39 7.68
CA ALA A 126 -15.43 -18.21 7.37
C ALA A 126 -15.94 -16.78 7.61
N GLN A 127 -15.29 -16.02 8.49
CA GLN A 127 -15.67 -14.64 8.81
C GLN A 127 -14.67 -13.63 8.21
N THR A 128 -13.88 -14.06 7.22
CA THR A 128 -12.96 -13.19 6.50
C THR A 128 -13.72 -12.38 5.46
N GLY A 129 -13.49 -11.08 5.41
CA GLY A 129 -14.18 -10.19 4.47
C GLY A 129 -13.52 -8.83 4.31
N LEU A 130 -14.00 -8.05 3.34
CA LEU A 130 -13.56 -6.69 3.05
C LEU A 130 -14.14 -5.73 4.09
N LEU A 131 -13.29 -5.03 4.84
CA LEU A 131 -13.70 -4.10 5.88
C LEU A 131 -14.52 -2.93 5.32
N ARG A 132 -15.74 -2.74 5.84
CA ARG A 132 -16.64 -1.68 5.41
C ARG A 132 -16.95 -0.67 6.50
N ASP A 133 -17.06 -1.12 7.74
CA ASP A 133 -17.38 -0.21 8.83
C ASP A 133 -16.90 -0.73 10.18
N VAL A 134 -16.84 0.16 11.17
CA VAL A 134 -16.51 -0.16 12.55
C VAL A 134 -17.50 0.55 13.45
N ASP A 135 -18.36 -0.23 14.10
CA ASP A 135 -19.42 0.28 14.98
C ASP A 135 -19.11 -0.08 16.44
N PRO A 136 -19.21 0.86 17.38
CA PRO A 136 -18.95 0.60 18.80
C PRO A 136 -19.79 -0.50 19.44
N LYS A 137 -21.01 -0.75 18.93
CA LYS A 137 -21.96 -1.74 19.45
C LYS A 137 -22.00 -3.02 18.63
N LYS A 138 -21.94 -2.91 17.30
CA LYS A 138 -22.05 -4.06 16.38
C LYS A 138 -20.70 -4.73 16.09
N GLY A 139 -19.58 -4.03 16.25
CA GLY A 139 -18.24 -4.57 15.99
C GLY A 139 -17.73 -4.21 14.60
N ILE A 140 -17.06 -5.16 13.95
CA ILE A 140 -16.42 -4.97 12.64
C ILE A 140 -17.40 -5.35 11.54
N GLY A 141 -17.78 -4.39 10.70
CA GLY A 141 -18.63 -4.60 9.54
C GLY A 141 -17.81 -4.99 8.32
N VAL A 142 -18.07 -6.16 7.74
CA VAL A 142 -17.37 -6.66 6.55
C VAL A 142 -18.37 -7.02 5.44
N VAL A 143 -17.87 -7.09 4.22
CA VAL A 143 -18.52 -7.81 3.12
C VAL A 143 -17.74 -9.09 2.87
N ASP A 144 -18.41 -10.24 2.93
CA ASP A 144 -17.79 -11.55 2.72
C ASP A 144 -17.61 -11.90 1.23
N ARG A 145 -17.21 -13.14 0.96
CA ARG A 145 -16.96 -13.65 -0.40
C ARG A 145 -18.24 -13.82 -1.22
N ASP A 146 -19.40 -13.87 -0.57
CA ASP A 146 -20.71 -13.99 -1.21
C ASP A 146 -21.34 -12.60 -1.47
N GLY A 147 -20.64 -11.53 -1.06
CA GLY A 147 -21.14 -10.15 -1.17
C GLY A 147 -22.11 -9.77 -0.05
N GLU A 148 -22.30 -10.63 0.96
CA GLU A 148 -23.19 -10.36 2.09
C GLU A 148 -22.50 -9.50 3.15
N THR A 149 -23.26 -8.59 3.75
CA THR A 149 -22.76 -7.76 4.85
C THR A 149 -22.88 -8.50 6.18
N GLN A 150 -21.77 -8.64 6.88
CA GLN A 150 -21.72 -9.27 8.20
C GLN A 150 -21.16 -8.30 9.25
N TRP A 151 -21.62 -8.44 10.50
CA TRP A 151 -21.04 -7.77 11.66
C TRP A 151 -20.37 -8.80 12.55
N ILE A 152 -19.08 -8.60 12.81
CA ILE A 152 -18.24 -9.53 13.55
C ILE A 152 -17.94 -8.94 14.93
N ALA A 153 -18.42 -9.62 15.96
CA ALA A 153 -18.04 -9.37 17.34
C ALA A 153 -16.80 -10.21 17.70
N THR A 154 -15.63 -9.59 17.63
CA THR A 154 -14.35 -10.20 18.03
C THR A 154 -13.52 -9.21 18.84
N ALA A 155 -12.60 -9.72 19.65
CA ALA A 155 -11.64 -8.89 20.37
C ALA A 155 -10.49 -8.40 19.48
N GLN A 156 -10.17 -9.16 18.42
CA GLN A 156 -9.03 -8.88 17.54
C GLN A 156 -9.25 -9.39 16.12
N ILE A 157 -8.60 -8.72 15.19
CA ILE A 157 -8.55 -9.05 13.76
C ILE A 157 -7.10 -9.08 13.27
N LEU A 158 -6.87 -9.79 12.17
CA LEU A 158 -5.69 -9.63 11.33
C LEU A 158 -6.06 -8.83 10.08
N ILE A 159 -5.06 -8.15 9.55
CA ILE A 159 -4.99 -7.83 8.14
C ILE A 159 -4.00 -8.85 7.55
N PRO A 160 -4.46 -9.95 6.94
CA PRO A 160 -3.55 -10.96 6.41
C PRO A 160 -2.79 -10.47 5.16
N HIS A 161 -1.56 -10.94 4.99
CA HIS A 161 -0.90 -10.84 3.69
C HIS A 161 -1.71 -11.61 2.62
N PRO A 162 -1.84 -11.14 1.37
CA PRO A 162 -2.66 -11.78 0.34
C PRO A 162 -2.36 -13.26 0.12
N ILE A 163 -1.10 -13.69 0.23
CA ILE A 163 -0.75 -15.11 0.09
C ILE A 163 -1.37 -16.01 1.19
N LEU A 164 -1.79 -15.42 2.31
CA LEU A 164 -2.44 -16.11 3.43
C LEU A 164 -3.97 -16.02 3.38
N ILE A 165 -4.52 -15.27 2.42
CA ILE A 165 -5.96 -15.13 2.24
C ILE A 165 -6.46 -16.36 1.48
N ASP A 166 -7.25 -17.17 2.16
CA ASP A 166 -8.09 -18.16 1.51
C ASP A 166 -9.19 -17.44 0.70
N GLY A 167 -9.57 -17.99 -0.45
CA GLY A 167 -10.56 -17.40 -1.35
C GLY A 167 -10.25 -15.96 -1.80
N LEU A 168 -8.98 -15.68 -2.13
CA LEU A 168 -8.52 -14.36 -2.56
C LEU A 168 -9.16 -13.93 -3.89
N ASP A 169 -9.37 -14.86 -4.81
CA ASP A 169 -9.91 -14.55 -6.13
C ASP A 169 -11.39 -14.18 -6.06
N GLU A 170 -12.18 -14.86 -5.22
CA GLU A 170 -13.57 -14.49 -4.94
C GLU A 170 -13.65 -13.08 -4.35
N LEU A 171 -12.77 -12.73 -3.41
CA LEU A 171 -12.72 -11.37 -2.84
C LEU A 171 -12.33 -10.30 -3.88
N ARG A 172 -11.51 -10.65 -4.88
CA ARG A 172 -11.19 -9.74 -6.01
C ARG A 172 -12.40 -9.52 -6.90
N GLU A 173 -13.16 -10.56 -7.19
CA GLU A 173 -14.40 -10.49 -7.96
C GLU A 173 -15.42 -9.59 -7.25
N ILE A 174 -15.65 -9.82 -5.95
CA ILE A 174 -16.53 -8.96 -5.13
C ILE A 174 -16.05 -7.50 -5.13
N ALA A 175 -14.75 -7.27 -4.94
CA ALA A 175 -14.21 -5.90 -4.96
C ALA A 175 -14.42 -5.22 -6.31
N ALA A 176 -14.27 -5.95 -7.43
CA ALA A 176 -14.51 -5.42 -8.77
C ALA A 176 -16.00 -5.11 -9.00
N ASP A 177 -16.89 -6.06 -8.68
CA ASP A 177 -18.34 -5.93 -8.87
C ASP A 177 -18.93 -4.78 -8.05
N MET A 178 -18.43 -4.59 -6.82
CA MET A 178 -18.89 -3.52 -5.94
C MET A 178 -18.14 -2.18 -6.15
N GLY A 179 -17.15 -2.15 -7.04
CA GLY A 179 -16.35 -0.95 -7.30
C GLY A 179 -15.51 -0.50 -6.09
N PHE A 180 -15.04 -1.45 -5.29
CA PHE A 180 -14.21 -1.18 -4.12
C PHE A 180 -12.75 -0.97 -4.52
N SER A 181 -12.16 0.10 -4.01
CA SER A 181 -10.72 0.37 -4.10
C SER A 181 -10.06 0.27 -2.73
N GLN A 182 -8.80 -0.14 -2.71
CA GLN A 182 -7.99 -0.13 -1.49
C GLN A 182 -6.91 0.94 -1.63
N ALA A 183 -6.66 1.71 -0.57
CA ALA A 183 -5.54 2.65 -0.55
C ALA A 183 -4.18 1.94 -0.57
N LEU A 184 -4.12 0.74 0.02
CA LEU A 184 -3.03 -0.21 -0.10
C LEU A 184 -3.52 -1.40 -0.93
N GLU A 185 -2.83 -1.74 -2.02
CA GLU A 185 -3.24 -2.82 -2.94
C GLU A 185 -3.09 -4.24 -2.32
N GLN A 186 -3.76 -4.57 -1.23
CA GLN A 186 -3.64 -5.89 -0.59
C GLN A 186 -4.10 -7.01 -1.53
N ILE A 187 -5.34 -6.95 -2.04
CA ILE A 187 -5.88 -8.07 -2.82
C ILE A 187 -5.25 -8.15 -4.20
N PHE A 188 -4.77 -7.03 -4.75
CA PHE A 188 -4.12 -6.98 -6.07
C PHE A 188 -2.59 -7.07 -6.00
N ARG A 189 -1.99 -7.09 -4.81
CA ARG A 189 -0.54 -7.27 -4.64
C ARG A 189 -0.12 -8.63 -5.21
N PRO A 190 0.87 -8.67 -6.12
CA PRO A 190 1.38 -9.92 -6.67
C PRO A 190 1.88 -10.86 -5.58
N ILE A 191 1.46 -12.13 -5.66
CA ILE A 191 1.86 -13.18 -4.72
C ILE A 191 2.71 -14.23 -5.44
N PHE A 192 3.71 -14.77 -4.72
CA PHE A 192 4.60 -15.80 -5.26
C PHE A 192 4.74 -16.93 -4.24
N ALA A 193 4.43 -18.15 -4.66
CA ALA A 193 4.61 -19.35 -3.86
C ALA A 193 5.84 -20.12 -4.34
N ALA A 194 6.63 -20.63 -3.40
CA ALA A 194 7.80 -21.45 -3.73
C ALA A 194 7.36 -22.80 -4.33
N GLY A 195 7.86 -23.10 -5.53
CA GLY A 195 7.71 -24.42 -6.15
C GLY A 195 8.48 -25.51 -5.40
N ALA A 196 8.20 -26.78 -5.70
CA ALA A 196 8.84 -27.92 -5.04
C ALA A 196 10.37 -27.91 -5.22
N GLU A 197 10.85 -27.62 -6.43
CA GLU A 197 12.29 -27.53 -6.72
C GLU A 197 12.96 -26.36 -5.99
N GLN A 198 12.30 -25.19 -5.99
CA GLN A 198 12.81 -23.99 -5.30
C GLN A 198 13.00 -24.24 -3.80
N LYS A 199 12.13 -25.03 -3.16
CA LYS A 199 12.24 -25.35 -1.72
C LYS A 199 13.55 -26.03 -1.34
N GLU A 200 14.17 -26.79 -2.26
CA GLU A 200 15.46 -27.45 -2.03
C GLU A 200 16.65 -26.51 -2.20
N MET A 201 16.44 -25.31 -2.76
CA MET A 201 17.48 -24.32 -3.03
C MET A 201 17.67 -23.35 -1.85
N SER A 202 18.82 -22.66 -1.83
CA SER A 202 19.12 -21.56 -0.89
C SER A 202 19.24 -20.20 -1.56
N ARG A 203 19.00 -20.15 -2.88
CA ARG A 203 19.13 -18.97 -3.74
C ARG A 203 18.20 -19.11 -4.95
N ILE A 204 17.70 -17.98 -5.45
CA ILE A 204 16.91 -17.90 -6.69
C ILE A 204 17.73 -17.15 -7.72
N THR A 205 17.93 -17.76 -8.89
CA THR A 205 18.74 -17.20 -10.00
C THR A 205 17.90 -16.78 -11.20
N ASP A 206 16.57 -16.91 -11.11
CA ASP A 206 15.61 -16.56 -12.18
C ASP A 206 15.73 -15.07 -12.60
N PHE A 207 16.27 -14.25 -11.71
CA PHE A 207 16.46 -12.81 -11.88
C PHE A 207 17.94 -12.43 -12.12
N SER A 208 18.81 -13.38 -12.42
CA SER A 208 20.22 -13.10 -12.69
C SER A 208 20.45 -12.54 -14.10
N ASN A 209 21.58 -11.87 -14.29
CA ASN A 209 22.04 -11.28 -15.55
C ASN A 209 21.15 -10.16 -16.09
N GLY A 210 20.38 -9.49 -15.23
CA GLY A 210 19.61 -8.32 -15.61
C GLY A 210 20.49 -7.09 -15.73
N LYS A 211 20.74 -6.65 -16.96
CA LYS A 211 21.62 -5.52 -17.26
C LYS A 211 20.98 -4.17 -16.91
N PHE A 212 21.73 -3.33 -16.20
CA PHE A 212 21.46 -1.89 -16.07
C PHE A 212 22.66 -1.13 -16.64
N GLU A 213 22.38 -0.04 -17.35
CA GLU A 213 23.44 0.80 -17.92
C GLU A 213 24.33 1.43 -16.84
N GLN A 214 23.74 1.72 -15.67
CA GLN A 214 24.44 2.26 -14.50
C GLN A 214 23.87 1.65 -13.21
N LEU A 215 24.73 1.33 -12.25
CA LEU A 215 24.33 0.92 -10.90
C LEU A 215 23.44 1.98 -10.20
N ASN A 216 23.65 3.27 -10.49
CA ASN A 216 22.81 4.36 -10.01
C ASN A 216 21.34 4.22 -10.41
N PHE A 217 21.04 3.64 -11.58
CA PHE A 217 19.67 3.42 -12.03
C PHE A 217 18.99 2.32 -11.21
N ALA A 218 19.68 1.20 -10.97
CA ALA A 218 19.18 0.14 -10.11
C ALA A 218 19.01 0.61 -8.65
N SER A 219 19.99 1.33 -8.11
CA SER A 219 19.96 1.86 -6.75
C SER A 219 18.85 2.90 -6.54
N SER A 220 18.66 3.81 -7.50
CA SER A 220 17.58 4.80 -7.46
C SER A 220 16.19 4.16 -7.58
N LEU A 221 16.07 3.08 -8.36
CA LEU A 221 14.85 2.27 -8.41
C LEU A 221 14.56 1.62 -7.06
N CYS A 222 15.56 1.00 -6.41
CA CYS A 222 15.40 0.39 -5.09
C CYS A 222 14.90 1.41 -4.05
N ARG A 223 15.51 2.60 -4.00
CA ARG A 223 15.07 3.69 -3.10
C ARG A 223 13.61 4.09 -3.36
N ARG A 224 13.21 4.24 -4.63
CA ARG A 224 11.83 4.59 -5.01
C ARG A 224 10.83 3.53 -4.61
N LEU A 225 11.23 2.26 -4.67
CA LEU A 225 10.41 1.11 -4.27
C LEU A 225 10.47 0.85 -2.75
N GLY A 226 11.26 1.61 -1.98
CA GLY A 226 11.37 1.45 -0.53
C GLY A 226 12.35 0.37 -0.07
N TYR A 227 13.20 -0.15 -0.96
CA TYR A 227 14.20 -1.17 -0.63
C TYR A 227 15.56 -0.52 -0.33
N PRO A 228 16.06 -0.54 0.92
CA PRO A 228 17.41 -0.08 1.22
C PRO A 228 18.45 -0.95 0.50
N VAL A 229 19.53 -0.32 0.04
CA VAL A 229 20.68 -1.01 -0.59
C VAL A 229 21.82 -1.13 0.42
N ARG A 230 22.34 -2.35 0.62
CA ARG A 230 23.46 -2.66 1.53
C ARG A 230 24.40 -3.66 0.88
N GLY A 231 25.68 -3.30 0.73
CA GLY A 231 26.71 -4.19 0.18
C GLY A 231 26.34 -4.81 -1.17
N GLY A 232 25.75 -4.00 -2.06
CA GLY A 232 25.31 -4.45 -3.39
C GLY A 232 23.97 -5.20 -3.43
N TYR A 233 23.30 -5.36 -2.29
CA TYR A 233 21.98 -5.99 -2.22
C TYR A 233 20.86 -4.99 -1.98
N ALA A 234 19.77 -5.10 -2.73
CA ALA A 234 18.47 -4.58 -2.30
C ALA A 234 17.92 -5.48 -1.18
N CYS A 235 17.55 -4.89 -0.06
CA CYS A 235 17.12 -5.61 1.14
C CYS A 235 15.63 -5.38 1.41
N SER A 236 14.90 -6.46 1.75
CA SER A 236 13.55 -6.40 2.32
C SER A 236 13.49 -7.29 3.55
N LYS A 237 13.21 -6.70 4.71
CA LYS A 237 13.17 -7.42 5.99
C LYS A 237 11.71 -7.67 6.40
N ILE A 238 11.33 -8.94 6.47
CA ILE A 238 9.99 -9.38 6.83
C ILE A 238 10.05 -10.07 8.19
N TRP A 239 9.05 -9.80 9.04
CA TRP A 239 8.84 -10.54 10.27
C TRP A 239 7.66 -11.48 10.08
N GLU A 240 7.95 -12.77 10.10
CA GLU A 240 6.96 -13.83 9.97
C GLU A 240 7.11 -14.76 11.18
N ASN A 241 6.03 -14.99 11.93
CA ASN A 241 6.05 -15.76 13.18
C ASN A 241 7.12 -15.27 14.19
N ALA A 242 7.22 -13.95 14.35
CA ALA A 242 8.23 -13.28 15.18
C ALA A 242 9.70 -13.52 14.78
N ARG A 243 9.96 -14.19 13.66
CA ARG A 243 11.31 -14.41 13.13
C ARG A 243 11.60 -13.42 11.99
N PRO A 244 12.62 -12.57 12.12
CA PRO A 244 13.04 -11.72 11.03
C PRO A 244 13.87 -12.52 10.02
N ILE A 245 13.41 -12.56 8.77
CA ILE A 245 14.22 -12.99 7.63
C ILE A 245 14.36 -11.81 6.67
N GLU A 246 15.57 -11.58 6.16
CA GLU A 246 15.83 -10.54 5.18
C GLU A 246 16.05 -11.16 3.81
N ALA A 247 15.17 -10.83 2.86
CA ALA A 247 15.38 -11.08 1.45
C ALA A 247 16.44 -10.10 0.93
N ARG A 248 17.43 -10.62 0.20
CA ARG A 248 18.53 -9.85 -0.39
C ARG A 248 18.68 -10.19 -1.86
N TYR A 249 18.53 -9.18 -2.70
CA TYR A 249 18.66 -9.35 -4.14
C TYR A 249 19.86 -8.55 -4.66
N TRP A 250 20.81 -9.24 -5.30
CA TRP A 250 22.02 -8.63 -5.81
C TRP A 250 21.73 -7.69 -6.97
N ILE A 251 22.16 -6.44 -6.85
CA ILE A 251 22.04 -5.39 -7.88
C ILE A 251 23.39 -4.83 -8.33
N GLY A 252 24.50 -5.26 -7.72
CA GLY A 252 25.87 -4.82 -8.03
C GLY A 252 26.51 -3.93 -6.96
N ASP A 253 27.84 -3.95 -6.88
CA ASP A 253 28.67 -3.23 -5.91
C ASP A 253 29.83 -2.42 -6.54
N GLU A 254 29.83 -2.29 -7.87
CA GLU A 254 30.82 -1.52 -8.62
C GLU A 254 30.60 0.01 -8.55
N PHE A 255 31.29 0.76 -9.42
CA PHE A 255 31.15 2.21 -9.52
C PHE A 255 29.72 2.61 -9.89
N PRO A 256 29.15 3.68 -9.30
CA PRO A 256 27.76 4.07 -9.53
C PRO A 256 27.38 4.30 -11.00
N GLU A 257 28.30 4.82 -11.82
CA GLU A 257 28.16 5.08 -13.25
C GLU A 257 28.53 3.88 -14.13
N GLY A 258 29.03 2.80 -13.52
CA GLY A 258 29.40 1.57 -14.20
C GLY A 258 28.19 0.71 -14.54
N GLU A 259 28.30 -0.02 -15.65
CA GLU A 259 27.36 -1.07 -16.02
C GLU A 259 27.25 -2.11 -14.89
N THR A 260 26.06 -2.66 -14.68
CA THR A 260 25.88 -3.72 -13.69
C THR A 260 24.87 -4.77 -14.13
N TYR A 261 24.99 -5.95 -13.50
CA TYR A 261 24.15 -7.10 -13.75
C TYR A 261 23.56 -7.58 -12.41
N THR A 262 22.26 -7.79 -12.40
CA THR A 262 21.60 -8.40 -11.24
C THR A 262 22.06 -9.85 -11.05
N GLY A 263 21.99 -10.33 -9.81
CA GLY A 263 22.47 -11.65 -9.43
C GLY A 263 21.40 -12.49 -8.78
N GLU A 264 21.77 -13.13 -7.68
CA GLU A 264 20.89 -14.02 -6.92
C GLU A 264 19.99 -13.26 -5.94
N LEU A 265 18.81 -13.83 -5.69
CA LEU A 265 17.99 -13.53 -4.53
C LEU A 265 18.23 -14.61 -3.46
N ILE A 266 18.68 -14.19 -2.28
CA ILE A 266 18.88 -15.06 -1.11
C ILE A 266 18.03 -14.57 0.06
N PHE A 267 17.84 -15.44 1.05
CA PHE A 267 17.14 -15.11 2.29
C PHE A 267 18.08 -15.38 3.44
N VAL A 268 18.27 -14.41 4.34
CA VAL A 268 19.18 -14.54 5.48
C VAL A 268 18.47 -14.35 6.81
N ASP A 269 18.92 -15.08 7.82
CA ASP A 269 18.47 -14.93 9.20
C ASP A 269 19.17 -13.77 9.94
N SER A 270 18.89 -13.63 11.23
CA SER A 270 19.54 -12.65 12.10
C SER A 270 21.06 -12.84 12.19
N ASP A 271 21.54 -14.07 12.03
CA ASP A 271 22.97 -14.44 12.07
C ASP A 271 23.66 -14.25 10.71
N GLN A 272 22.98 -13.63 9.74
CA GLN A 272 23.47 -13.37 8.39
C GLN A 272 23.72 -14.65 7.57
N LYS A 273 23.10 -15.78 7.95
CA LYS A 273 23.27 -17.05 7.26
C LYS A 273 22.19 -17.24 6.20
N PRO A 274 22.56 -17.60 4.95
CA PRO A 274 21.59 -18.00 3.94
C PRO A 274 20.75 -19.19 4.40
N GLN A 275 19.43 -19.08 4.21
CA GLN A 275 18.46 -20.11 4.56
C GLN A 275 18.07 -20.94 3.33
N LYS A 276 17.67 -22.19 3.55
CA LYS A 276 16.95 -22.94 2.52
C LYS A 276 15.56 -22.33 2.33
N ILE A 277 15.07 -22.31 1.09
CA ILE A 277 13.74 -21.74 0.78
C ILE A 277 12.62 -22.51 1.50
N ALA A 278 12.79 -23.81 1.77
CA ALA A 278 11.87 -24.58 2.60
C ALA A 278 11.69 -24.02 4.04
N ASP A 279 12.72 -23.35 4.57
CA ASP A 279 12.71 -22.76 5.92
C ASP A 279 12.28 -21.29 5.90
N VAL A 280 12.07 -20.71 4.72
CA VAL A 280 11.60 -19.33 4.54
C VAL A 280 10.07 -19.32 4.56
N GLY A 281 9.49 -18.46 5.39
CA GLY A 281 8.05 -18.31 5.46
C GLY A 281 7.42 -17.79 4.16
N ARG A 282 6.12 -18.07 3.98
CA ARG A 282 5.39 -17.81 2.72
C ARG A 282 5.34 -16.32 2.39
N VAL A 283 5.13 -15.48 3.40
CA VAL A 283 5.09 -14.02 3.22
C VAL A 283 6.47 -13.50 2.84
N THR A 284 7.49 -13.92 3.57
CA THR A 284 8.89 -13.51 3.32
C THR A 284 9.33 -13.90 1.92
N PHE A 285 9.06 -15.13 1.49
CA PHE A 285 9.38 -15.60 0.14
C PHE A 285 8.67 -14.76 -0.92
N SER A 286 7.35 -14.58 -0.78
CA SER A 286 6.52 -13.82 -1.72
C SER A 286 7.04 -12.39 -1.89
N GLU A 287 7.35 -11.70 -0.79
CA GLU A 287 7.81 -10.32 -0.82
C GLU A 287 9.24 -10.18 -1.35
N GLY A 288 10.12 -11.15 -1.08
CA GLY A 288 11.45 -11.21 -1.68
C GLY A 288 11.39 -11.37 -3.20
N VAL A 289 10.56 -12.30 -3.69
CA VAL A 289 10.35 -12.52 -5.13
C VAL A 289 9.68 -11.31 -5.79
N ARG A 290 8.70 -10.68 -5.11
CA ARG A 290 8.08 -9.43 -5.58
C ARG A 290 9.11 -8.31 -5.74
N MET A 291 9.98 -8.11 -4.75
CA MET A 291 11.09 -7.14 -4.82
C MET A 291 11.99 -7.42 -6.04
N ALA A 292 12.49 -8.66 -6.18
CA ALA A 292 13.37 -9.03 -7.28
C ALA A 292 12.69 -8.85 -8.64
N THR A 293 11.41 -9.23 -8.77
CA THR A 293 10.59 -9.05 -9.97
C THR A 293 10.46 -7.59 -10.37
N GLN A 294 10.12 -6.71 -9.43
CA GLN A 294 9.95 -5.27 -9.69
C GLN A 294 11.25 -4.61 -10.15
N ILE A 295 12.38 -4.98 -9.54
CA ILE A 295 13.70 -4.46 -9.91
C ILE A 295 14.10 -5.02 -11.27
N PHE A 296 14.07 -6.35 -11.46
CA PHE A 296 14.48 -7.02 -12.69
C PHE A 296 13.65 -6.59 -13.92
N ALA A 297 12.38 -6.24 -13.74
CA ALA A 297 11.52 -5.72 -14.81
C ALA A 297 12.01 -4.39 -15.42
N LYS A 298 12.91 -3.67 -14.73
CA LYS A 298 13.49 -2.40 -15.22
C LYS A 298 14.88 -2.55 -15.83
N ARG A 299 15.38 -3.77 -15.95
CA ARG A 299 16.60 -4.06 -16.72
C ARG A 299 16.44 -3.60 -18.17
N LYS A 300 17.57 -3.38 -18.83
CA LYS A 300 17.62 -3.21 -20.27
C LYS A 300 17.15 -4.49 -20.95
N VAL A 301 16.15 -4.36 -21.82
CA VAL A 301 15.71 -5.44 -22.71
C VAL A 301 16.19 -5.07 -24.10
N ASP A 302 17.08 -5.89 -24.67
CA ASP A 302 17.48 -5.69 -26.05
C ASP A 302 16.24 -5.87 -26.93
N LYS A 303 15.96 -4.89 -27.80
CA LYS A 303 14.92 -5.06 -28.81
C LYS A 303 15.42 -6.17 -29.74
N ALA A 304 14.70 -7.28 -29.78
CA ALA A 304 14.88 -8.24 -30.87
C ALA A 304 14.74 -7.45 -32.17
N GLU A 305 15.80 -7.40 -32.97
CA GLU A 305 15.75 -6.88 -34.32
C GLU A 305 14.64 -7.64 -35.05
N GLY A 306 13.61 -6.92 -35.48
CA GLY A 306 12.54 -7.49 -36.28
C GLY A 306 13.17 -8.13 -37.50
N GLY A 307 13.04 -9.45 -37.61
CA GLY A 307 13.31 -10.14 -38.86
C GLY A 307 12.37 -9.59 -39.92
N ASP A 308 12.92 -8.84 -40.87
CA ASP A 308 12.26 -8.59 -42.14
C ASP A 308 11.93 -9.95 -42.75
N ALA A 309 10.64 -10.20 -42.93
CA ALA A 309 10.10 -11.27 -43.76
C ALA A 309 9.82 -10.73 -45.17
#